data_AF-A0A8B6BGN1-F1
#
_entry.id   AF-A0A8B6BGN1-F1
#
_cell.length_a   1.000
_cell.length_b   1.000
_cell.length_c   1.000
_cell.angle_alpha   90.00
_cell.angle_beta   90.00
_cell.angle_gamma   90.00
#
_symmetry.space_group_name_H-M   'P 1'
#
loop_
_entity.id
_entity.type
_entity.pdbx_description
1 polymer ?
#
loop_
_entity_poly.entity_id
_entity_poly.type
_entity_poly.pdbx_seq_one_letter_code
_entity_poly.pdbx_strand_id
1 'polypeptide(L)'
;MDRHHYETIKDFGNNTFHLHLDNGRGFGKSIHDEMSILAPIYQCCQIRYSTFLKLAKLYVGPEKLSSETRSSLSIDSISPILTEPHLYALDRRVIKVLKEIYTCIEDGKPIDEVIIDR
;
A
#
# COMPACT_ATOMS: atom_id res chain seq x y z
N MET A 1 2.13 -11.29 4.64
CA MET A 1 2.53 -12.65 5.02
C MET A 1 1.39 -13.66 5.02
N ASP A 2 0.12 -13.26 5.00
CA ASP A 2 -1.00 -14.23 5.07
C ASP A 2 -2.06 -14.02 3.98
N ARG A 3 -1.73 -13.24 2.94
CA ARG A 3 -2.61 -13.08 1.78
C ARG A 3 -2.36 -14.24 0.81
N HIS A 4 -2.99 -15.38 1.09
CA HIS A 4 -2.86 -16.59 0.26
C HIS A 4 -4.07 -16.79 -0.69
N HIS A 5 -5.19 -16.10 -0.43
CA HIS A 5 -6.34 -16.02 -1.33
C HIS A 5 -6.82 -14.57 -1.47
N TYR A 6 -7.55 -14.32 -2.55
CA TYR A 6 -8.36 -13.13 -2.74
C TYR A 6 -9.76 -13.56 -3.20
N GLU A 7 -10.75 -12.74 -2.90
CA GLU A 7 -12.11 -12.95 -3.37
C GLU A 7 -12.49 -11.93 -4.44
N THR A 8 -13.48 -12.26 -5.24
CA THR A 8 -14.03 -11.39 -6.29
C THR A 8 -15.54 -11.53 -6.35
N ILE A 9 -16.23 -10.57 -6.97
CA ILE A 9 -17.67 -10.64 -7.18
C ILE A 9 -17.93 -11.39 -8.49
N LYS A 10 -18.53 -12.58 -8.38
CA LYS A 10 -18.75 -13.50 -9.50
C LYS A 10 -19.48 -12.87 -10.69
N ASP A 11 -20.47 -12.02 -10.42
CA ASP A 11 -21.35 -11.42 -11.44
C ASP A 11 -20.59 -10.54 -12.45
N PHE A 12 -19.41 -10.03 -12.09
CA PHE A 12 -18.58 -9.21 -12.99
C PHE A 12 -17.49 -10.01 -13.73
N GLY A 13 -17.43 -11.34 -13.54
CA GLY A 13 -16.44 -12.21 -14.17
C GLY A 13 -15.01 -11.74 -13.92
N ASN A 14 -14.18 -11.70 -14.97
CA ASN A 14 -12.76 -11.29 -14.86
C ASN A 14 -12.57 -9.76 -14.79
N ASN A 15 -13.60 -8.98 -15.10
CA ASN A 15 -13.55 -7.52 -15.08
C ASN A 15 -14.07 -6.98 -13.75
N THR A 16 -13.41 -7.40 -12.67
CA THR A 16 -13.76 -7.10 -11.28
C THR A 16 -12.53 -6.63 -10.52
N PHE A 17 -12.71 -6.22 -9.26
CA PHE A 17 -11.65 -5.95 -8.31
C PHE A 17 -11.50 -7.08 -7.28
N HIS A 18 -10.36 -7.11 -6.59
CA HIS A 18 -10.12 -8.00 -5.47
C HIS A 18 -10.75 -7.44 -4.19
N LEU A 19 -11.52 -8.27 -3.48
CA LEU A 19 -12.04 -7.94 -2.16
C LEU A 19 -10.92 -8.10 -1.12
N HIS A 20 -10.66 -7.04 -0.35
CA HIS A 20 -9.61 -7.00 0.67
C HIS A 20 -10.15 -7.46 2.04
N LEU A 21 -10.40 -8.76 2.20
CA LEU A 21 -10.91 -9.36 3.44
C LEU A 21 -9.79 -9.87 4.36
N ASP A 22 -10.12 -10.35 5.56
CA ASP A 22 -9.19 -11.05 6.47
C ASP A 22 -7.90 -10.30 6.81
N ASN A 23 -8.04 -9.04 7.23
CA ASN A 23 -6.90 -8.17 7.55
C ASN A 23 -6.41 -8.30 9.02
N GLY A 24 -6.94 -9.27 9.78
CA GLY A 24 -6.69 -9.42 11.23
C GLY A 24 -5.23 -9.73 11.61
N ARG A 25 -4.40 -10.17 10.66
CA ARG A 25 -2.95 -10.38 10.85
C ARG A 25 -2.10 -9.15 10.48
N GLY A 26 -2.74 -8.03 10.16
CA GLY A 26 -2.08 -6.74 10.01
C GLY A 26 -1.58 -6.20 11.35
N PHE A 27 -0.74 -5.16 11.29
CA PHE A 27 -0.31 -4.37 12.46
C PHE A 27 0.26 -5.15 13.67
N GLY A 28 0.82 -6.35 13.47
CA GLY A 28 1.47 -7.10 14.57
C GLY A 28 2.90 -6.64 14.93
N LYS A 29 3.58 -5.91 14.03
CA LYS A 29 4.96 -5.42 14.22
C LYS A 29 5.12 -4.00 13.68
N SER A 30 5.47 -3.03 14.52
CA SER A 30 5.68 -1.62 14.13
C SER A 30 7.13 -1.32 13.73
N ILE A 31 8.10 -2.07 14.26
CA ILE A 31 9.54 -1.89 14.02
C ILE A 31 10.11 -2.82 12.95
N HIS A 32 9.29 -3.72 12.40
CA HIS A 32 9.67 -4.63 11.31
C HIS A 32 8.85 -4.31 10.05
N ASP A 33 9.52 -4.27 8.91
CA ASP A 33 8.86 -4.13 7.61
C ASP A 33 9.19 -5.34 6.77
N GLU A 34 8.16 -6.12 6.45
CA GLU A 34 8.32 -7.36 5.71
C GLU A 34 8.39 -7.09 4.21
N MET A 35 9.61 -6.94 3.67
CA MET A 35 9.84 -6.58 2.27
C MET A 35 9.37 -7.65 1.29
N SER A 36 9.34 -8.93 1.69
CA SER A 36 8.83 -10.01 0.83
C SER A 36 7.37 -9.82 0.41
N ILE A 37 6.59 -9.02 1.14
CA ILE A 37 5.21 -8.64 0.74
C ILE A 37 5.21 -7.79 -0.54
N LEU A 38 6.27 -7.02 -0.78
CA LEU A 38 6.43 -6.20 -1.99
C LEU A 38 6.97 -6.99 -3.19
N ALA A 39 7.14 -8.31 -3.09
CA ALA A 39 7.60 -9.13 -4.20
C ALA A 39 6.86 -8.90 -5.52
N PRO A 40 5.52 -8.83 -5.55
CA PRO A 40 4.81 -8.52 -6.79
C PRO A 40 5.20 -7.16 -7.39
N ILE A 41 5.57 -6.18 -6.56
CA ILE A 41 5.99 -4.85 -7.04
C ILE A 41 7.38 -4.92 -7.67
N TYR A 42 8.40 -5.42 -6.96
CA TYR A 42 9.77 -5.43 -7.48
C TYR A 42 10.01 -6.52 -8.55
N GLN A 43 9.16 -7.54 -8.63
CA GLN A 43 9.25 -8.56 -9.69
C GLN A 43 8.52 -8.13 -10.96
N CYS A 44 7.26 -7.69 -10.85
CA CYS A 44 6.48 -7.28 -12.02
C CYS A 44 6.86 -5.88 -12.50
N CYS A 45 7.26 -5.00 -11.58
CA CYS A 45 7.48 -3.57 -11.83
C CYS A 45 6.29 -2.91 -12.51
N GLN A 46 5.09 -3.06 -11.96
CA GLN A 46 3.89 -2.40 -12.48
C GLN A 46 3.06 -1.84 -11.32
N ILE A 47 2.59 -0.60 -11.49
CA ILE A 47 1.66 0.07 -10.58
C ILE A 47 0.68 0.92 -11.39
N ARG A 48 -0.58 0.95 -10.97
CA ARG A 48 -1.58 1.85 -11.58
C ARG A 48 -1.21 3.31 -11.32
N TYR A 49 -1.31 4.16 -12.34
CA TYR A 49 -1.06 5.60 -12.27
C TYR A 49 -1.81 6.27 -11.10
N SER A 50 -3.11 5.96 -10.96
CA SER A 50 -3.94 6.48 -9.85
C SER A 50 -3.45 6.07 -8.46
N THR A 51 -2.84 4.89 -8.33
CA THR A 51 -2.27 4.41 -7.06
C THR A 51 -0.93 5.09 -6.78
N PHE A 52 -0.05 5.16 -7.78
CA PHE A 52 1.21 5.88 -7.69
C PHE A 52 1.02 7.34 -7.26
N LEU A 53 0.12 8.08 -7.92
CA LEU A 53 -0.16 9.48 -7.58
C LEU A 53 -0.62 9.66 -6.14
N LYS A 54 -1.51 8.77 -5.64
CA LYS A 54 -1.96 8.84 -4.25
C LYS A 54 -0.81 8.62 -3.26
N LEU A 55 0.04 7.62 -3.51
CA LEU A 55 1.22 7.35 -2.67
C LEU A 55 2.22 8.50 -2.71
N ALA A 56 2.48 9.07 -3.90
CA ALA A 56 3.35 10.23 -4.06
C ALA A 56 2.81 11.44 -3.30
N LYS A 57 1.49 11.68 -3.35
CA LYS A 57 0.83 12.75 -2.57
C LYS A 57 0.98 12.52 -1.07
N LEU A 58 0.78 11.29 -0.57
CA LEU A 58 0.96 10.95 0.85
C LEU A 58 2.41 11.07 1.31
N TYR A 59 3.38 10.92 0.41
CA TYR A 59 4.80 11.08 0.71
C TYR A 59 5.27 12.55 0.69
N VAL A 60 4.95 13.30 -0.36
CA VAL A 60 5.46 14.67 -0.58
C VAL A 60 4.53 15.73 0.03
N GLY A 61 3.23 15.46 0.10
CA GLY A 61 2.21 16.40 0.56
C GLY A 61 2.26 16.72 2.05
N PRO A 62 1.47 17.72 2.48
CA PRO A 62 1.40 18.14 3.88
C PRO A 62 0.74 17.09 4.78
N GLU A 63 -0.20 16.33 4.23
CA GLU A 63 -0.91 15.25 4.92
C GLU A 63 -0.24 13.90 4.64
N LYS A 64 0.26 13.27 5.69
CA LYS A 64 0.91 11.96 5.63
C LYS A 64 -0.11 10.85 5.85
N LEU A 65 0.23 9.61 5.48
CA LEU A 65 -0.67 8.48 5.71
C LEU A 65 -0.97 8.29 7.20
N SER A 66 0.02 8.52 8.06
CA SER A 66 -0.14 8.49 9.52
C SER A 66 -1.16 9.51 10.05
N SER A 67 -1.15 10.75 9.54
CA SER A 67 -2.07 11.81 9.98
C SER A 67 -3.49 11.52 9.51
N GLU A 68 -3.65 11.15 8.24
CA GLU A 68 -4.95 10.80 7.66
C GLU A 68 -5.57 9.58 8.35
N THR A 69 -4.75 8.55 8.60
CA THR A 69 -5.19 7.34 9.30
C THR A 69 -5.60 7.66 10.73
N ARG A 70 -4.82 8.47 11.45
CA ARG A 70 -5.17 8.90 12.81
C ARG A 70 -6.50 9.64 12.84
N SER A 71 -6.69 10.60 11.94
CA SER A 71 -7.92 11.40 11.84
C SER A 71 -9.12 10.49 11.57
N SER A 72 -9.02 9.62 10.58
CA SER A 72 -10.06 8.65 10.23
C SER A 72 -10.44 7.71 11.38
N LEU A 73 -9.44 7.13 12.05
CA LEU A 73 -9.65 6.19 13.16
C LEU A 73 -10.15 6.86 14.45
N SER A 74 -10.04 8.18 14.57
CA SER A 74 -10.43 8.89 15.80
C SER A 74 -11.94 8.90 16.05
N ILE A 75 -12.74 8.68 15.00
CA ILE A 75 -14.20 8.66 15.07
C ILE A 75 -14.72 7.37 15.74
N ASP A 76 -13.91 6.30 15.76
CA ASP A 76 -14.31 5.04 16.35
C ASP A 76 -14.34 5.10 17.88
N SER A 77 -15.37 4.51 18.46
CA SER A 77 -15.55 4.35 19.91
C SER A 77 -14.37 3.68 20.64
N ILE A 78 -13.61 2.82 19.95
CA ILE A 78 -12.46 2.12 20.54
C ILE A 78 -11.13 2.87 20.35
N SER A 79 -11.19 4.13 19.91
CA SER A 79 -10.01 4.97 19.74
C SER A 79 -9.17 5.04 21.04
N PRO A 80 -7.83 4.91 20.97
CA PRO A 80 -7.03 4.75 19.74
C PRO A 80 -7.01 3.30 19.21
N ILE A 81 -7.33 3.12 17.92
CA ILE A 81 -7.25 1.81 17.24
C ILE A 81 -5.80 1.40 16.95
N LEU A 82 -4.97 2.34 16.49
CA LEU A 82 -3.54 2.11 16.20
C LEU A 82 -2.67 2.95 17.13
N THR A 83 -1.56 2.37 17.58
CA THR A 83 -0.57 3.07 18.40
C THR A 83 0.35 3.95 17.56
N GLU A 84 0.99 4.94 18.19
CA GLU A 84 1.96 5.84 17.54
C GLU A 84 3.04 5.12 16.71
N PRO A 85 3.70 4.06 17.22
CA PRO A 85 4.67 3.32 16.43
C PRO A 85 4.10 2.72 15.13
N HIS A 86 2.83 2.29 15.14
CA HIS A 86 2.18 1.76 13.94
C HIS A 86 1.85 2.85 12.93
N LEU A 87 1.43 4.03 13.41
CA LEU A 87 1.19 5.18 12.55
C LEU A 87 2.49 5.64 11.86
N TYR A 88 3.60 5.77 12.59
CA TYR A 88 4.91 6.08 11.99
C TYR A 88 5.41 4.99 11.03
N ALA A 89 5.08 3.72 11.30
CA ALA A 89 5.41 2.62 10.39
C ALA A 89 4.69 2.75 9.03
N LEU A 90 3.49 3.32 8.98
CA LEU A 90 2.77 3.54 7.72
C LEU A 90 3.57 4.46 6.78
N ASP A 91 3.99 5.62 7.27
CA ASP A 91 4.74 6.59 6.47
C ASP A 91 6.08 5.99 5.99
N ARG A 92 6.80 5.32 6.89
CA ARG A 92 8.05 4.63 6.54
C ARG A 92 7.83 3.58 5.44
N ARG A 93 6.71 2.85 5.48
CA ARG A 93 6.38 1.82 4.48
C ARG A 93 5.94 2.43 3.14
N VAL A 94 5.27 3.58 3.13
CA VAL A 94 4.97 4.31 1.88
C VAL A 94 6.26 4.66 1.13
N ILE A 95 7.28 5.15 1.84
CA ILE A 95 8.60 5.45 1.26
C ILE A 95 9.20 4.20 0.61
N LYS A 96 9.12 3.06 1.29
CA LYS A 96 9.64 1.78 0.77
C LYS A 96 8.92 1.35 -0.50
N VAL A 97 7.59 1.45 -0.55
CA VAL A 97 6.82 1.14 -1.77
C VAL A 97 7.25 2.04 -2.93
N LEU A 98 7.35 3.36 -2.71
CA LEU A 98 7.80 4.29 -3.74
C LEU A 98 9.24 4.02 -4.19
N LYS A 99 10.12 3.60 -3.26
CA LYS A 99 11.49 3.22 -3.58
C LYS A 99 11.56 1.99 -4.49
N GLU A 100 10.76 0.94 -4.24
CA GLU A 100 10.73 -0.23 -5.13
C GLU A 100 10.26 0.15 -6.56
N ILE A 101 9.28 1.06 -6.67
CA ILE A 101 8.85 1.59 -7.98
C ILE A 101 9.96 2.39 -8.66
N TYR A 102 10.68 3.23 -7.91
CA TYR A 102 11.80 3.98 -8.44
C TYR A 102 12.93 3.06 -8.91
N THR A 103 13.27 2.03 -8.15
CA THR A 103 14.30 1.04 -8.51
C THR A 103 13.97 0.34 -9.82
N CYS A 104 12.71 -0.01 -10.07
CA CYS A 104 12.30 -0.55 -11.37
C CYS A 104 12.63 0.37 -12.55
N ILE A 105 12.49 1.69 -12.39
CA ILE A 105 12.80 2.69 -13.43
C ILE A 105 14.32 2.86 -13.55
N GLU A 106 15.03 2.90 -12.42
CA GLU A 106 16.50 2.99 -12.36
C GLU A 106 17.18 1.77 -13.01
N ASP A 107 16.59 0.58 -12.89
CA ASP A 107 17.03 -0.66 -13.55
C ASP A 107 16.72 -0.68 -15.07
N GLY A 108 16.23 0.42 -15.62
CA GLY A 108 16.08 0.63 -17.06
C GLY A 108 14.71 0.29 -17.64
N LYS A 109 13.69 0.01 -16.81
CA LYS A 109 12.33 -0.21 -17.33
C LYS A 109 11.70 1.13 -17.75
N PRO A 110 11.01 1.19 -18.91
CA PRO A 110 10.30 2.38 -19.35
C PRO A 110 9.25 2.83 -18.33
N ILE A 111 9.12 4.15 -18.12
CA ILE A 111 8.21 4.72 -17.11
C ILE A 111 6.75 4.35 -17.41
N ASP A 112 6.36 4.30 -18.67
CA ASP A 112 5.01 3.94 -19.15
C ASP A 112 4.71 2.43 -19.03
N GLU A 113 5.73 1.59 -18.91
CA GLU A 113 5.57 0.18 -18.56
C GLU A 113 5.49 -0.04 -17.05
N VAL A 114 6.13 0.82 -16.26
CA VAL A 114 6.12 0.74 -14.79
C VAL A 114 4.87 1.39 -14.18
N ILE A 115 4.52 2.59 -14.63
CA ILE A 115 3.38 3.37 -14.15
C ILE A 115 2.30 3.34 -15.23
N ILE A 116 1.41 2.36 -15.13
CA ILE A 116 0.43 2.05 -16.17
C ILE A 116 -0.88 2.83 -15.95
N ASP A 117 -1.43 3.39 -17.01
CA ASP A 117 -2.77 3.96 -17.03
C ASP A 117 -3.76 2.90 -17.55
N ARG A 118 -4.51 2.29 -16.64
CA ARG A 118 -5.47 1.21 -16.92
C ARG A 118 -6.80 1.48 -16.23
#